data_AF-A0A6A4K9T4-F1
#
_entry.id   AF-A0A6A4K9T4-F1
#
_cell.length_a   1.000
_cell.length_b   1.000
_cell.length_c   1.000
_cell.angle_alpha   90.00
_cell.angle_beta   90.00
_cell.angle_gamma   90.00
#
_symmetry.space_group_name_H-M   'P 1'
#
loop_
_entity.id
_entity.type
_entity.pdbx_description
1 polymer ?
#
loop_
_entity_poly.entity_id
_entity_poly.type
_entity_poly.pdbx_seq_one_letter_code
_entity_poly.pdbx_strand_id
1 'polypeptide(L)'
;MMICMVSAGPVSKDNQCFCAAMNSSDTNDKQAERGLTVELGCSNDEEQKCKKLCIALANSTKEDPEGDNKFCDVFAKDGLVNVHVYSKLCDRPYIFTGIVGEKPVCCKDKHAVPCS
;
A
#
# COMPACT_ATOMS: atom_id res chain seq x y z
N MET A 1 -0.74 -35.81 17.83
CA MET A 1 -0.91 -34.60 16.99
C MET A 1 -0.33 -33.43 17.78
N MET A 2 0.84 -32.93 17.40
CA MET A 2 1.44 -31.73 18.00
C MET A 2 0.83 -30.50 17.33
N ILE A 3 0.15 -29.67 18.12
CA ILE A 3 -0.40 -28.38 17.69
C ILE A 3 0.73 -27.37 17.88
N CYS A 4 1.33 -26.91 16.79
CA CYS A 4 2.25 -25.77 16.83
C CYS A 4 1.44 -24.50 17.10
N MET A 5 1.36 -24.09 18.37
CA MET A 5 0.97 -22.73 18.73
C MET A 5 2.12 -21.81 18.33
N VAL A 6 2.00 -21.15 17.18
CA VAL A 6 2.81 -19.97 16.88
C VAL A 6 2.25 -18.85 17.74
N SER A 7 2.93 -18.59 18.86
CA SER A 7 2.68 -17.42 19.69
C SER A 7 3.00 -16.18 18.86
N ALA A 8 1.95 -15.48 18.41
CA ALA A 8 2.08 -14.12 17.90
C ALA A 8 2.60 -13.25 19.05
N GLY A 9 3.90 -12.96 19.01
CA GLY A 9 4.49 -11.93 19.86
C GLY A 9 3.87 -10.57 19.56
N PRO A 10 4.03 -9.58 20.43
CA PRO A 10 3.57 -8.23 20.13
C PRO A 10 4.30 -7.73 18.88
N VAL A 11 3.55 -7.48 17.80
CA VAL A 11 4.06 -6.86 16.58
C VAL A 11 4.52 -5.45 16.96
N SER A 12 5.83 -5.27 17.16
CA SER A 12 6.41 -3.94 17.16
C SER A 12 6.12 -3.32 15.79
N LYS A 13 5.47 -2.15 15.77
CA LYS A 13 5.19 -1.41 14.52
C LYS A 13 6.47 -1.17 13.69
N ASP A 14 7.61 -1.26 14.34
CA ASP A 14 8.96 -1.10 13.82
C ASP A 14 9.38 -2.20 12.82
N ASN A 15 8.61 -3.29 12.66
CA ASN A 15 8.91 -4.38 11.70
C ASN A 15 7.81 -4.57 10.65
N GLN A 16 6.85 -3.64 10.59
CA GLN A 16 5.71 -3.76 9.69
C GLN A 16 6.03 -3.23 8.29
N CYS A 17 5.61 -3.98 7.26
CA CYS A 17 5.65 -3.52 5.87
C CYS A 17 4.44 -2.61 5.60
N PHE A 18 4.69 -1.42 5.07
CA PHE A 18 3.68 -0.46 4.67
C PHE A 18 3.71 -0.27 3.15
N CYS A 19 2.54 -0.30 2.55
CA CYS A 19 2.31 0.10 1.15
C CYS A 19 1.56 1.42 1.16
N ALA A 20 2.09 2.41 0.47
CA ALA A 20 1.47 3.72 0.37
C ALA A 20 1.21 4.08 -1.09
N ALA A 21 0.13 4.81 -1.32
CA ALA A 21 -0.12 5.44 -2.61
C ALA A 21 -0.09 6.95 -2.44
N MET A 22 0.65 7.62 -3.33
CA MET A 22 0.96 9.04 -3.27
C MET A 22 0.64 9.68 -4.63
N ASN A 23 0.20 10.95 -4.64
CA ASN A 23 -0.18 11.65 -5.87
C ASN A 23 1.04 12.18 -6.66
N SER A 24 2.22 12.13 -6.05
CA SER A 24 3.47 12.63 -6.61
C SER A 24 4.66 11.90 -5.99
N SER A 25 5.87 12.34 -6.35
CA SER A 25 7.10 11.92 -5.67
C SER A 25 7.25 12.47 -4.24
N ASP A 26 6.35 13.35 -3.79
CA ASP A 26 6.33 13.85 -2.42
C ASP A 26 5.75 12.80 -1.45
N THR A 27 6.64 12.21 -0.65
CA THR A 27 6.27 11.21 0.36
C THR A 27 5.49 11.78 1.56
N ASN A 28 5.36 13.10 1.66
CA ASN A 28 4.49 13.76 2.63
C ASN A 28 3.03 13.76 2.16
N ASP A 29 2.79 13.70 0.85
CA ASP A 29 1.45 13.63 0.27
C ASP A 29 0.95 12.19 0.13
N LYS A 30 0.94 11.48 1.26
CA LYS A 30 0.33 10.14 1.37
C LYS A 30 -1.17 10.28 1.16
N GLN A 31 -1.63 9.75 0.04
CA GLN A 31 -3.05 9.70 -0.27
C GLN A 31 -3.69 8.52 0.48
N ALA A 32 -2.98 7.40 0.61
CA ALA A 32 -3.21 6.45 1.69
C ALA A 32 -2.01 5.56 1.95
N GLU A 33 -2.13 4.82 3.04
CA GLU A 33 -1.11 3.95 3.61
C GLU A 33 -1.79 2.74 4.23
N ARG A 34 -1.25 1.56 3.96
CA ARG A 34 -1.73 0.29 4.51
C ARG A 34 -0.55 -0.51 5.05
N GLY A 35 -0.60 -0.80 6.34
CA GLY A 35 0.27 -1.81 6.93
C GLY A 35 -0.20 -3.21 6.55
N LEU A 36 0.72 -4.03 6.04
CA LEU A 36 0.47 -5.44 5.79
C LEU A 36 0.60 -6.22 7.11
N THR A 37 -0.24 -7.23 7.30
CA THR A 37 -0.18 -8.16 8.44
C THR A 37 0.80 -9.29 8.13
N VAL A 38 2.04 -8.92 7.81
CA VAL A 38 3.15 -9.85 7.57
C VAL A 38 4.31 -9.44 8.46
N GLU A 39 4.89 -10.39 9.17
CA GLU A 39 6.11 -10.17 9.95
C GLU A 39 7.30 -10.27 9.01
N LEU A 40 8.05 -9.18 8.87
CA LEU A 40 9.31 -9.13 8.13
C LEU A 40 10.40 -8.59 9.05
N GLY A 41 11.65 -9.02 8.84
CA GLY A 41 12.80 -8.39 9.50
C GLY A 41 13.20 -7.07 8.82
N CYS A 42 14.12 -6.32 9.41
CA CYS A 42 14.64 -5.07 8.82
C CYS A 42 15.87 -5.26 7.92
N SER A 43 16.06 -6.43 7.32
CA SER A 43 17.17 -6.69 6.39
C SER A 43 16.87 -6.11 5.00
N ASN A 44 17.89 -5.98 4.15
CA ASN A 44 17.69 -5.51 2.78
C ASN A 44 16.88 -6.52 1.94
N ASP A 45 17.05 -7.82 2.18
CA ASP A 45 16.27 -8.86 1.49
C ASP A 45 14.78 -8.77 1.85
N GLU A 46 14.48 -8.53 3.12
CA GLU A 46 13.12 -8.33 3.59
C GLU A 46 12.51 -7.00 3.09
N GLU A 47 13.32 -5.95 2.91
CA GLU A 47 12.89 -4.71 2.25
C GLU A 47 12.47 -4.97 0.79
N GLN A 48 13.25 -5.77 0.05
CA GLN A 48 12.89 -6.16 -1.31
C GLN A 48 11.61 -7.01 -1.33
N LYS A 49 11.40 -7.85 -0.32
CA LYS A 49 10.17 -8.62 -0.15
C LYS A 49 8.97 -7.71 0.14
N CYS A 50 9.12 -6.72 1.02
CA CYS A 50 8.09 -5.72 1.27
C CYS A 50 7.73 -4.95 -0.02
N LYS A 51 8.74 -4.52 -0.79
CA LYS A 51 8.53 -3.90 -2.10
C LYS A 51 7.72 -4.80 -3.05
N LYS A 52 8.09 -6.08 -3.19
CA LYS A 52 7.37 -7.04 -4.04
C LYS A 52 5.93 -7.27 -3.57
N LEU A 53 5.68 -7.29 -2.27
CA LEU A 53 4.33 -7.40 -1.72
C LEU A 53 3.47 -6.18 -2.06
N CYS A 54 4.02 -4.97 -1.97
CA CYS A 54 3.29 -3.77 -2.37
C CYS A 54 2.99 -3.72 -3.88
N ILE A 55 3.92 -4.21 -4.71
CA ILE A 55 3.67 -4.37 -6.15
C ILE A 55 2.53 -5.37 -6.40
N ALA A 56 2.56 -6.52 -5.73
CA ALA A 56 1.52 -7.54 -5.86
C ALA A 56 0.15 -7.01 -5.42
N LEU A 57 0.09 -6.28 -4.30
CA LEU A 57 -1.13 -5.65 -3.83
C LEU A 57 -1.66 -4.64 -4.85
N ALA A 58 -0.80 -3.76 -5.37
CA ALA A 58 -1.21 -2.77 -6.36
C ALA A 58 -1.77 -3.43 -7.63
N ASN A 59 -1.12 -4.49 -8.14
CA ASN A 59 -1.59 -5.21 -9.30
C ASN A 59 -2.92 -5.94 -9.02
N SER A 60 -3.05 -6.56 -7.85
CA SER A 60 -4.32 -7.19 -7.45
C SER A 60 -5.46 -6.18 -7.34
N THR A 61 -5.20 -4.96 -6.85
CA THR A 61 -6.20 -3.89 -6.83
C THR A 61 -6.56 -3.45 -8.24
N LYS A 62 -5.60 -3.35 -9.16
CA LYS A 62 -5.88 -3.02 -10.58
C LYS A 62 -6.74 -4.07 -11.28
N GLU A 63 -6.59 -5.34 -10.94
CA GLU A 63 -7.34 -6.46 -11.54
C GLU A 63 -8.72 -6.68 -10.91
N ASP A 64 -8.94 -6.18 -9.69
CA ASP A 64 -10.21 -6.26 -8.98
C ASP A 64 -11.22 -5.25 -9.58
N PRO A 65 -12.40 -5.69 -10.07
CA PRO A 65 -13.44 -4.80 -10.57
C PRO A 65 -13.91 -3.74 -9.56
N GLU A 66 -13.74 -3.99 -8.26
CA GLU A 66 -14.05 -3.04 -7.19
C GLU A 66 -12.81 -2.30 -6.68
N GLY A 67 -11.65 -2.52 -7.29
CA GLY A 67 -10.36 -2.00 -6.84
C GLY A 67 -10.34 -0.49 -6.67
N ASP A 68 -10.87 0.25 -7.64
CA ASP A 68 -10.94 1.72 -7.56
C ASP A 68 -11.90 2.20 -6.46
N ASN A 69 -13.00 1.48 -6.20
CA ASN A 69 -13.90 1.80 -5.08
C ASN A 69 -13.23 1.52 -3.73
N LYS A 70 -12.55 0.37 -3.60
CA LYS A 70 -11.75 0.03 -2.41
C LYS A 70 -10.63 1.03 -2.18
N PHE A 71 -10.03 1.54 -3.26
CA PHE A 71 -9.10 2.65 -3.22
C PHE A 71 -9.81 3.92 -2.72
N CYS A 72 -10.87 4.39 -3.36
CA CYS A 72 -11.54 5.63 -2.92
C CYS A 72 -12.11 5.58 -1.49
N ASP A 73 -12.56 4.43 -1.00
CA ASP A 73 -13.05 4.28 0.37
C ASP A 73 -11.94 4.54 1.41
N VAL A 74 -10.75 4.03 1.14
CA VAL A 74 -9.57 4.23 2.00
C VAL A 74 -9.02 5.66 1.86
N PHE A 75 -9.20 6.29 0.70
CA PHE A 75 -8.53 7.54 0.33
C PHE A 75 -9.38 8.80 0.52
N ALA A 76 -10.72 8.70 0.59
CA ALA A 76 -11.74 9.67 1.00
C ALA A 76 -11.61 11.19 0.66
N LYS A 77 -10.60 11.61 -0.09
CA LYS A 77 -10.42 12.96 -0.60
C LYS A 77 -11.02 13.01 -1.99
N ASP A 78 -11.95 13.93 -2.18
CA ASP A 78 -12.53 14.17 -3.48
C ASP A 78 -11.46 14.72 -4.44
N GLY A 79 -11.40 14.18 -5.65
CA GLY A 79 -10.52 14.68 -6.71
C GLY A 79 -9.76 13.60 -7.46
N LEU A 80 -8.84 14.08 -8.31
CA LEU A 80 -8.03 13.28 -9.22
C LEU A 80 -6.75 12.79 -8.53
N VAL A 81 -6.52 11.49 -8.55
CA VAL A 81 -5.36 10.84 -7.93
C VAL A 81 -4.53 10.10 -8.98
N ASN A 82 -3.30 10.56 -9.19
CA ASN A 82 -2.29 9.82 -9.94
C ASN A 82 -1.57 8.87 -8.98
N VAL A 83 -1.80 7.58 -9.12
CA VAL A 83 -1.34 6.62 -8.11
C VAL A 83 0.13 6.27 -8.32
N HIS A 84 1.02 6.74 -7.45
CA HIS A 84 2.39 6.24 -7.33
C HIS A 84 2.51 5.33 -6.10
N VAL A 85 2.98 4.09 -6.29
CA VAL A 85 3.05 3.11 -5.19
C VAL A 85 4.45 3.11 -4.55
N TYR A 86 4.46 3.21 -3.23
CA TYR A 86 5.64 3.20 -2.38
C TYR A 86 5.58 2.07 -1.36
N SER A 87 6.75 1.58 -0.97
CA SER A 87 6.91 0.63 0.13
C SER A 87 7.77 1.25 1.23
N LYS A 88 7.45 0.94 2.48
CA LYS A 88 8.27 1.23 3.66
C LYS A 88 8.35 -0.01 4.52
N LEU A 89 9.53 -0.29 5.04
CA LEU A 89 9.75 -1.35 6.01
C LEU A 89 10.56 -0.79 7.18
N CYS A 90 10.09 -1.06 8.40
CA CYS A 90 10.68 -0.50 9.61
C CYS A 90 10.72 1.05 9.58
N ASP A 91 11.63 1.66 10.33
CA ASP A 91 11.79 3.13 10.37
C ASP A 91 12.54 3.71 9.16
N ARG A 92 12.57 2.98 8.04
CA ARG A 92 13.22 3.44 6.80
C ARG A 92 12.32 4.43 6.04
N PRO A 93 12.90 5.26 5.16
CA PRO A 93 12.13 6.10 4.24
C PRO A 93 11.27 5.28 3.27
N TYR A 94 10.24 5.91 2.73
CA TYR A 94 9.46 5.34 1.63
C TYR A 94 10.31 5.21 0.36
N ILE A 95 10.20 4.07 -0.30
CA ILE A 95 10.91 3.77 -1.55
C ILE A 95 9.88 3.56 -2.65
N PHE A 96 10.10 4.23 -3.79
CA PHE A 96 9.25 4.04 -4.95
C PHE A 96 9.37 2.61 -5.49
N THR A 97 8.22 1.98 -5.70
CA THR A 97 8.17 0.59 -6.17
C THR A 97 8.44 0.46 -7.67
N GLY A 98 8.27 1.54 -8.44
CA GLY A 98 8.26 1.51 -9.90
C GLY A 98 6.85 1.48 -10.49
N ILE A 99 5.81 1.28 -9.67
CA ILE A 99 4.43 1.21 -10.14
C ILE A 99 3.79 2.60 -10.14
N VAL A 100 3.29 2.96 -11.32
CA VAL A 100 2.39 4.09 -11.54
C VAL A 100 1.04 3.54 -12.00
N GLY A 101 -0.06 4.15 -11.56
CA GLY A 101 -1.39 3.91 -12.10
C GLY A 101 -1.43 4.34 -13.57
N GLU A 102 -1.93 3.48 -14.45
CA GLU A 102 -1.99 3.78 -15.89
C GLU A 102 -3.01 4.88 -16.20
N LYS A 103 -4.03 4.98 -15.34
CA LYS A 103 -5.06 6.01 -15.40
C LYS A 103 -5.21 6.64 -14.02
N PRO A 104 -5.53 7.93 -13.95
CA PRO A 104 -5.93 8.55 -12.69
C PRO A 104 -7.22 7.90 -12.18
N VAL A 105 -7.35 7.84 -10.85
CA VAL A 105 -8.59 7.47 -10.17
C VAL A 105 -9.22 8.74 -9.65
N CYS A 106 -10.51 8.96 -9.93
CA CYS A 106 -11.26 10.07 -9.38
C CYS A 106 -12.18 9.57 -8.28
N CYS A 107 -11.98 10.11 -7.08
CA CYS A 107 -12.78 9.78 -5.92
C CYS A 107 -13.79 10.89 -5.65
N LYS A 108 -15.01 10.51 -5.31
CA LYS A 108 -16.04 11.41 -4.79
C LYS A 108 -16.89 10.68 -3.77
N ASP A 109 -17.10 11.27 -2.61
CA ASP A 109 -17.94 10.69 -1.55
C ASP A 109 -17.54 9.23 -1.22
N LYS A 110 -16.23 8.94 -1.18
CA LYS A 110 -15.62 7.61 -0.97
C LYS A 110 -15.84 6.57 -2.08
N HIS A 111 -16.34 6.98 -3.24
CA HIS A 111 -16.56 6.08 -4.38
C HIS A 111 -15.73 6.52 -5.59
N ALA A 112 -15.35 5.54 -6.40
CA ALA A 112 -14.75 5.79 -7.70
C ALA A 112 -15.81 6.33 -8.66
N VAL A 113 -15.48 7.43 -9.32
CA VAL A 113 -16.31 8.07 -10.35
C VAL A 113 -15.48 8.30 -11.61
N PRO A 114 -16.11 8.43 -12.79
CA PRO A 114 -15.40 8.82 -13.99
C PRO A 114 -14.66 10.15 -13.78
N CYS A 115 -13.38 10.19 -14.14
CA CYS A 115 -12.63 11.44 -14.22
C CYS A 115 -13.19 12.30 -15.35
N SER A 116 -13.48 13.56 -15.04
CA SER A 116 -13.98 14.59 -15.98
C SER A 116 -12.88 15.56 -16.38
#